data_AF-A0A844H7D6-F1
#
_entry.id   AF-A0A844H7D6-F1
#
_cell.length_a   1.000
_cell.length_b   1.000
_cell.length_c   1.000
_cell.angle_alpha   90.00
_cell.angle_beta   90.00
_cell.angle_gamma   90.00
#
_symmetry.space_group_name_H-M   'P 1'
#
loop_
_entity.id
_entity.type
_entity.pdbx_description
1 polymer ?
#
loop_
_entity_poly.entity_id
_entity_poly.type
_entity_poly.pdbx_seq_one_letter_code
_entity_poly.pdbx_strand_id
1 'polypeptide(L)'
;MIASTLAATAYDRARPAIAPAEGGAPSGITSAAADFAKVMDQVDLSATGAMTGKTDTHELVQSIAQAEVALETAVAIRDKVVEAYQEILRMPV
;
A
#
# COMPACT_ATOMS: atom_id res chain seq x y z
N MET A 1 -28.86 -25.13 28.47
CA MET A 1 -27.67 -25.21 27.59
C MET A 1 -28.03 -25.00 26.11
N ILE A 2 -28.80 -23.96 25.76
CA ILE A 2 -29.30 -23.73 24.38
C ILE A 2 -28.63 -22.50 23.73
N ALA A 3 -28.01 -21.63 24.52
CA ALA A 3 -27.42 -20.38 24.04
C ALA A 3 -26.10 -20.56 23.25
N SER A 4 -25.24 -21.52 23.63
CA SER A 4 -23.93 -21.72 22.97
C SER A 4 -24.03 -22.21 21.53
N THR A 5 -25.02 -23.06 21.21
CA THR A 5 -25.26 -23.52 19.83
C THR A 5 -25.84 -22.43 18.95
N LEU A 6 -26.65 -21.53 19.51
CA LEU A 6 -27.15 -20.36 18.79
C LEU A 6 -26.04 -19.33 18.54
N ALA A 7 -25.16 -19.10 19.52
CA ALA A 7 -24.00 -18.24 19.37
C ALA A 7 -23.01 -18.79 18.33
N ALA A 8 -22.73 -20.10 18.35
CA ALA A 8 -21.84 -20.73 17.38
C ALA A 8 -22.38 -20.64 15.94
N THR A 9 -23.69 -20.84 15.74
CA THR A 9 -24.31 -20.74 14.40
C THR A 9 -24.44 -19.29 13.91
N ALA A 10 -24.64 -18.33 14.82
CA ALA A 10 -24.60 -16.91 14.48
C ALA A 10 -23.18 -16.46 14.08
N TYR A 11 -22.15 -16.93 14.80
CA TYR A 11 -20.75 -16.66 14.50
C TYR A 11 -20.34 -17.23 13.14
N ASP A 12 -20.70 -18.48 12.85
CA ASP A 12 -20.33 -19.13 11.57
C ASP A 12 -20.99 -18.45 10.36
N ARG A 13 -22.18 -17.85 10.55
CA ARG A 13 -22.86 -17.04 9.52
C ARG A 13 -22.26 -15.65 9.34
N ALA A 14 -21.71 -15.06 10.40
CA ALA A 14 -21.05 -13.75 10.34
C ALA A 14 -19.62 -13.86 9.78
N ARG A 15 -18.93 -14.97 10.04
CA ARG A 15 -17.55 -15.25 9.63
C ARG A 15 -17.21 -14.94 8.16
N PRO A 16 -18.00 -15.30 7.14
CA PRO A 16 -17.67 -14.97 5.75
C PRO A 16 -17.82 -13.47 5.42
N ALA A 17 -18.55 -12.69 6.22
CA ALA A 17 -18.70 -11.24 6.04
C ALA A 17 -17.59 -10.42 6.72
N ILE A 18 -16.89 -11.02 7.69
CA ILE A 18 -15.73 -10.46 8.39
C ILE A 18 -14.41 -11.12 8.00
N ALA A 19 -14.46 -12.13 7.11
CA ALA A 19 -13.27 -12.74 6.57
C ALA A 19 -12.47 -11.64 5.86
N PRO A 20 -11.21 -11.41 6.25
CA PRO A 20 -10.32 -10.55 5.47
C PRO A 20 -10.36 -11.06 4.03
N ALA A 21 -10.61 -10.18 3.06
CA ALA A 21 -10.67 -10.57 1.66
C ALA A 21 -9.44 -11.46 1.36
N GLU A 22 -9.68 -12.73 1.03
CA GLU A 22 -8.65 -13.66 0.56
C GLU A 22 -8.17 -13.19 -0.81
N GLY A 23 -7.39 -12.12 -0.82
CA GLY A 23 -6.67 -11.61 -1.96
C GLY A 23 -5.24 -11.45 -1.51
N GLY A 24 -4.42 -12.49 -1.69
CA GLY A 24 -2.96 -12.34 -1.62
C GLY A 24 -2.54 -11.10 -2.40
N ALA A 25 -1.48 -10.44 -1.92
CA ALA A 25 -1.03 -9.12 -2.40
C ALA A 25 -1.34 -8.96 -3.90
N PRO A 26 -2.24 -8.03 -4.29
CA PRO A 26 -2.67 -7.94 -5.66
C PRO A 26 -1.44 -7.86 -6.56
N SER A 27 -1.36 -8.65 -7.62
CA SER A 27 -0.20 -8.71 -8.52
C SER A 27 0.21 -7.33 -9.06
N GLY A 28 -0.69 -6.34 -8.99
CA GLY A 28 -0.42 -4.93 -9.24
C GLY A 28 0.57 -4.26 -8.26
N ILE A 29 0.69 -4.72 -7.01
CA ILE A 29 1.65 -4.17 -6.03
C ILE A 29 3.08 -4.51 -6.44
N THR A 30 3.32 -5.75 -6.90
CA THR A 30 4.65 -6.15 -7.36
C THR A 30 5.09 -5.38 -8.60
N SER A 31 4.18 -5.12 -9.55
CA SER A 31 4.49 -4.28 -10.71
C SER A 31 4.66 -2.81 -10.32
N ALA A 32 3.81 -2.27 -9.45
CA ALA A 32 3.93 -0.90 -8.96
C ALA A 32 5.24 -0.67 -8.20
N ALA A 33 5.70 -1.66 -7.42
CA ALA A 33 7.00 -1.60 -6.76
C ALA A 33 8.16 -1.61 -7.77
N ALA A 34 8.07 -2.41 -8.84
CA ALA A 34 9.07 -2.43 -9.90
C ALA A 34 9.11 -1.11 -10.68
N ASP A 35 7.96 -0.49 -10.93
CA ASP A 35 7.88 0.80 -11.62
C ASP A 35 8.35 1.96 -10.71
N PHE A 36 8.05 1.91 -9.41
CA PHE A 36 8.60 2.84 -8.43
C PHE A 36 10.14 2.78 -8.41
N ALA A 37 10.72 1.56 -8.41
CA ALA A 37 12.16 1.38 -8.44
C ALA A 37 12.81 2.02 -9.68
N LYS A 38 12.17 1.92 -10.86
CA LYS A 38 12.65 2.58 -12.09
C LYS A 38 12.60 4.11 -11.98
N VAL A 39 11.54 4.66 -11.41
CA VAL A 39 11.42 6.12 -11.19
C VAL A 39 12.52 6.60 -10.25
N MET A 40 12.82 5.86 -9.19
CA MET A 40 13.91 6.16 -8.25
C MET A 40 15.28 6.17 -8.93
N ASP A 41 15.57 5.18 -9.78
CA ASP A 41 16.82 5.12 -10.55
C ASP A 41 16.98 6.32 -11.49
N GLN A 42 15.89 6.76 -12.12
CA GLN A 42 15.89 7.96 -12.96
C GLN A 42 16.18 9.24 -12.16
N VAL A 43 15.62 9.35 -10.95
CA VAL A 43 15.89 10.47 -10.02
C VAL A 43 17.36 10.49 -9.62
N ASP A 44 17.96 9.34 -9.30
CA ASP A 44 19.37 9.24 -8.91
C ASP A 44 20.32 9.66 -10.04
N LEU A 45 20.02 9.28 -11.28
CA LEU A 45 20.76 9.72 -12.46
C LEU A 45 20.66 11.23 -12.67
N SER A 46 19.45 11.80 -12.59
CA SER A 46 19.24 13.25 -12.71
C SER A 46 19.89 14.02 -11.56
N ALA A 47 19.86 13.51 -10.33
CA ALA A 47 20.49 14.13 -9.17
C ALA A 47 22.02 14.15 -9.31
N THR A 48 22.61 13.03 -9.75
CA THR A 48 24.06 12.94 -10.02
C THR A 48 24.47 13.86 -11.17
N GLY A 49 23.66 13.94 -12.22
CA GLY A 49 23.86 14.86 -13.34
C GLY A 49 23.79 16.32 -12.91
N ALA A 50 22.82 16.68 -12.06
CA ALA A 50 22.65 18.04 -11.54
C ALA A 50 23.81 18.43 -10.60
N MET A 51 24.25 17.53 -9.71
CA MET A 51 25.42 17.74 -8.84
C MET A 51 26.73 17.93 -9.63
N THR A 52 26.85 17.29 -10.79
CA THR A 52 28.03 17.43 -11.66
C THR A 52 27.91 18.55 -12.70
N GLY A 53 26.82 19.33 -12.65
CA GLY A 53 26.53 20.43 -13.60
C GLY A 53 26.24 19.98 -15.02
N LYS A 54 25.98 18.68 -15.24
CA LYS A 54 25.72 18.07 -16.56
C LYS A 54 24.23 18.00 -16.91
N THR A 55 23.35 18.09 -15.92
CA THR A 55 21.90 17.97 -16.08
C THR A 55 21.19 19.20 -15.52
N ASP A 56 20.16 19.65 -16.23
CA ASP A 56 19.41 20.85 -15.88
C ASP A 56 18.62 20.65 -14.59
N THR A 57 18.64 21.64 -13.70
CA THR A 57 17.91 21.59 -12.41
C THR A 57 16.40 21.41 -12.60
N HIS A 58 15.87 21.79 -13.77
CA HIS A 58 14.48 21.60 -14.13
C HIS A 58 14.11 20.11 -14.33
N GLU A 59 14.98 19.30 -14.94
CA GLU A 59 14.74 17.85 -15.09
C GLU A 59 14.70 17.15 -13.73
N LEU A 60 15.55 17.58 -12.79
CA LEU A 60 15.53 17.05 -11.42
C LEU A 60 14.18 17.34 -10.75
N VAL A 61 13.68 18.57 -10.81
CA VAL A 61 12.38 18.93 -10.22
C VAL A 61 11.24 18.16 -10.87
N GLN A 62 11.28 17.97 -12.20
CA GLN A 62 10.29 17.15 -12.90
C GLN A 62 10.31 15.69 -12.44
N SER A 63 11.50 15.11 -12.26
CA SER A 63 11.65 13.73 -11.78
C SER A 63 11.14 13.56 -10.34
N ILE A 64 11.36 14.56 -9.48
CA ILE A 64 10.85 14.57 -8.09
C ILE A 64 9.32 14.67 -8.08
N ALA A 65 8.73 15.53 -8.91
CA ALA A 65 7.29 15.64 -9.03
C ALA A 65 6.64 14.32 -9.48
N GLN A 66 7.33 13.55 -10.33
CA GLN A 66 6.86 12.24 -10.77
C GLN A 66 6.99 11.18 -9.67
N ALA A 67 8.02 11.27 -8.82
CA ALA A 67 8.19 10.40 -7.66
C ALA A 67 7.15 10.69 -6.55
N GLU A 68 6.67 11.94 -6.42
CA GLU A 68 5.69 12.36 -5.42
C GLU A 68 4.35 11.59 -5.55
N VAL A 69 3.86 11.40 -6.78
CA VAL A 69 2.61 10.66 -7.04
C VAL A 69 2.71 9.19 -6.58
N ALA A 70 3.89 8.58 -6.77
CA ALA A 70 4.11 7.20 -6.33
C ALA A 70 4.22 7.10 -4.80
N LEU A 71 4.83 8.11 -4.15
CA LEU A 71 4.89 8.19 -2.70
C LEU A 71 3.50 8.35 -2.08
N GLU A 72 2.65 9.22 -2.64
CA GLU A 72 1.26 9.40 -2.18
C GLU A 72 0.47 8.09 -2.24
N THR A 73 0.65 7.33 -3.32
CA THR A 73 0.02 6.01 -3.48
C THR A 73 0.53 5.00 -2.44
N ALA A 74 1.83 4.99 -2.16
CA ALA A 74 2.41 4.13 -1.14
C ALA A 74 1.88 4.45 0.27
N VAL A 75 1.70 5.73 0.59
CA VAL A 75 1.09 6.18 1.85
C VAL A 75 -0.37 5.75 1.93
N ALA A 76 -1.14 5.87 0.84
CA ALA A 76 -2.53 5.40 0.81
C ALA A 76 -2.64 3.88 1.07
N ILE A 77 -1.73 3.07 0.52
CA ILE A 77 -1.67 1.63 0.79
C ILE A 77 -1.33 1.39 2.27
N ARG A 78 -0.34 2.09 2.82
CA ARG A 78 0.03 1.99 4.24
C ARG A 78 -1.17 2.29 5.14
N ASP A 79 -1.89 3.37 4.86
CA ASP A 79 -3.04 3.79 5.68
C ASP A 79 -4.17 2.77 5.61
N LYS A 80 -4.42 2.17 4.43
CA LYS A 80 -5.39 1.07 4.28
C LYS A 80 -5.00 -0.20 5.04
N VAL A 81 -3.73 -0.55 5.06
CA VAL A 81 -3.23 -1.68 5.86
C VAL A 81 -3.40 -1.41 7.36
N VAL A 82 -3.12 -0.17 7.79
CA VAL A 82 -3.31 0.24 9.18
C VAL A 82 -4.78 0.24 9.58
N GLU A 83 -5.69 0.70 8.71
CA GLU A 83 -7.14 0.66 8.92
C GLU A 83 -7.63 -0.78 9.09
N ALA A 84 -7.25 -1.68 8.18
CA ALA A 84 -7.60 -3.09 8.25
C ALA A 84 -7.08 -3.77 9.53
N TYR A 85 -5.86 -3.44 9.96
CA TYR A 85 -5.30 -3.96 11.22
C TYR A 85 -6.06 -3.45 12.44
N GLN A 86 -6.44 -2.17 12.45
CA GLN A 86 -7.26 -1.59 13.52
C GLN A 86 -8.68 -2.18 13.57
N GLU A 87 -9.26 -2.50 12.41
CA GLU A 87 -10.59 -3.11 12.34
C GLU A 87 -10.60 -4.54 12.90
N ILE A 88 -9.59 -5.35 12.59
CA ILE A 88 -9.40 -6.69 13.19
C ILE A 88 -9.26 -6.60 14.71
N LEU A 89 -8.51 -5.62 15.23
CA LEU A 89 -8.32 -5.43 16.67
C LEU A 89 -9.55 -4.88 17.40
N ARG A 90 -10.46 -4.21 16.69
CA ARG A 90 -11.70 -3.64 17.25
C ARG A 90 -12.86 -4.63 17.30
N MET A 91 -12.75 -5.80 16.65
CA MET A 91 -13.74 -6.85 16.85
C MET A 91 -13.57 -7.46 18.25
N PRO A 92 -14.57 -7.35 19.15
CA PRO A 92 -14.56 -8.10 20.38
C PRO A 92 -14.67 -9.60 20.06
N VAL A 93 -13.82 -10.41 20.71
CA VAL A 93 -13.94 -11.88 20.73
C VAL A 93 -15.23 -12.34 21.39
#